data_AF-A0A3M1HLQ6-F1
#
_entry.id   AF-A0A3M1HLQ6-F1
#
_cell.length_a   1.000
_cell.length_b   1.000
_cell.length_c   1.000
_cell.angle_alpha   90.00
_cell.angle_beta   90.00
_cell.angle_gamma   90.00
#
_symmetry.space_group_name_H-M   'P 1'
#
loop_
_entity.id
_entity.type
_entity.pdbx_description
1 polymer ?
#
loop_
_entity_poly.entity_id
_entity_poly.type
_entity_poly.pdbx_seq_one_letter_code
_entity_poly.pdbx_strand_id
1 'polypeptide(L)'
;MAARTETLAQVGKREGSPWTGLWAVVAKEMADHLTSARMRILEVLIVLTAVGTVYAAIRNIRDATSNSSSFLLLKLFTTAQDPLPAFAGFLGFLIPLIAIALTFDAINAEFNRRTMSRVLAQHRVPLAVNQVEYHLLER
;
A
#
# COMPACT_ATOMS: atom_id res chain seq x y z
N MET A 1 9.63 22.88 -54.52
CA MET A 1 10.30 22.85 -53.20
C MET A 1 9.40 23.52 -52.15
N ALA A 2 8.14 23.05 -52.00
CA ALA A 2 7.14 23.73 -51.16
C ALA A 2 6.08 22.76 -50.56
N ALA A 3 6.40 21.47 -50.43
CA ALA A 3 5.46 20.43 -49.98
C ALA A 3 5.93 19.67 -48.72
N ARG A 4 6.98 20.16 -48.04
CA ARG A 4 7.56 19.50 -46.84
C ARG A 4 7.23 20.21 -45.52
N THR A 5 6.53 21.34 -45.56
CA THR A 5 6.27 22.18 -44.38
C THR A 5 4.99 21.79 -43.62
N GLU A 6 4.12 20.97 -44.20
CA GLU A 6 2.85 20.59 -43.56
C GLU A 6 2.95 19.34 -42.68
N THR A 7 4.03 18.56 -42.80
CA THR A 7 4.17 17.28 -42.06
C THR A 7 4.67 17.43 -40.62
N LEU A 8 5.09 18.63 -40.20
CA LEU A 8 5.65 18.87 -38.87
C LEU A 8 4.61 19.36 -37.83
N ALA A 9 3.37 19.60 -38.24
CA ALA A 9 2.33 20.18 -37.39
C ALA A 9 1.33 19.15 -36.81
N GLN A 10 1.61 17.84 -36.94
CA GLN A 10 0.80 16.78 -36.35
C GLN A 10 1.52 16.03 -35.22
N VAL A 11 2.19 16.76 -34.33
CA VAL A 11 2.49 16.23 -33.00
C VAL A 11 1.16 16.25 -32.23
N GLY A 12 0.53 15.08 -32.14
CA GLY A 12 -0.84 14.87 -31.69
C GLY A 12 -1.24 15.72 -30.49
N LYS A 13 -2.32 16.48 -30.67
CA LYS A 13 -3.04 17.20 -29.63
C LYS A 13 -3.51 16.17 -28.59
N ARG A 14 -2.79 16.07 -27.47
CA ARG A 14 -3.18 15.22 -26.33
C ARG A 14 -4.36 15.90 -25.64
N GLU A 15 -5.56 15.65 -26.14
CA GLU A 15 -6.81 16.06 -25.50
C GLU A 15 -7.12 15.10 -24.35
N GLY A 16 -6.58 15.42 -23.18
CA GLY A 16 -6.86 14.70 -21.95
C GLY A 16 -6.34 15.48 -20.77
N SER A 17 -7.19 15.65 -19.75
CA SER A 17 -6.79 16.27 -18.49
C SER A 17 -5.57 15.52 -17.92
N PRO A 18 -4.49 16.22 -17.50
CA PRO A 18 -3.33 15.58 -16.86
C PRO A 18 -3.72 14.66 -15.69
N TRP A 19 -4.86 14.95 -15.07
CA TRP A 19 -5.48 14.16 -14.01
C TRP A 19 -6.00 12.79 -14.48
N THR A 20 -6.54 12.69 -15.70
CA THR A 20 -7.04 11.42 -16.26
C THR A 20 -5.88 10.47 -16.56
N GLY A 21 -4.76 11.00 -17.08
CA GLY A 21 -3.55 10.21 -17.29
C GLY A 21 -2.90 9.76 -15.98
N LEU A 22 -2.89 10.64 -14.96
CA LEU A 22 -2.38 10.31 -13.63
C LEU A 22 -3.17 9.17 -12.97
N TRP A 23 -4.50 9.21 -12.98
CA TRP A 23 -5.33 8.14 -12.43
C TRP A 23 -5.14 6.80 -13.14
N ALA A 24 -4.92 6.81 -14.46
CA ALA A 24 -4.64 5.58 -15.21
C ALA A 24 -3.30 4.94 -14.78
N VAL A 25 -2.26 5.76 -14.55
CA VAL A 25 -0.96 5.29 -14.05
C VAL A 25 -1.07 4.81 -12.60
N VAL A 26 -1.78 5.55 -11.74
CA VAL A 26 -2.02 5.16 -10.34
C VAL A 26 -2.77 3.84 -10.27
N ALA A 27 -3.83 3.66 -11.06
CA ALA A 27 -4.58 2.42 -11.10
C ALA A 27 -3.73 1.25 -11.63
N LYS A 28 -2.90 1.48 -12.65
CA LYS A 28 -1.95 0.49 -13.17
C LYS A 28 -0.93 0.07 -12.12
N GLU A 29 -0.30 1.04 -11.46
CA GLU A 29 0.69 0.79 -10.40
C GLU A 29 0.05 0.11 -9.18
N MET A 30 -1.15 0.51 -8.77
CA MET A 30 -1.89 -0.17 -7.70
C MET A 30 -2.23 -1.60 -8.10
N ALA A 31 -2.68 -1.84 -9.34
CA ALA A 31 -2.97 -3.20 -9.82
C ALA A 31 -1.70 -4.07 -9.84
N ASP A 32 -0.59 -3.54 -10.35
CA ASP A 32 0.69 -4.26 -10.39
C ASP A 32 1.25 -4.50 -8.97
N HIS A 33 1.00 -3.58 -8.04
CA HIS A 33 1.42 -3.73 -6.64
C HIS A 33 0.54 -4.72 -5.86
N LEU A 34 -0.77 -4.71 -6.08
CA LEU A 34 -1.75 -5.60 -5.43
C LEU A 34 -1.74 -7.03 -5.99
N THR A 35 -1.29 -7.23 -7.24
CA THR A 35 -1.16 -8.57 -7.85
C THR A 35 0.12 -9.29 -7.48
N SER A 36 1.07 -8.61 -6.83
CA SER A 36 2.27 -9.26 -6.30
C SER A 36 1.91 -10.37 -5.31
N ALA A 37 2.54 -11.54 -5.45
CA ALA A 37 2.31 -12.71 -4.59
C ALA A 37 2.45 -12.37 -3.10
N ARG A 38 3.36 -11.47 -2.75
CA ARG A 38 3.55 -11.02 -1.36
C ARG A 38 2.40 -10.15 -0.86
N MET A 39 1.92 -9.21 -1.69
CA MET A 39 0.80 -8.35 -1.33
C MET A 39 -0.49 -9.15 -1.21
N ARG A 40 -0.68 -10.16 -2.06
CA ARG A 40 -1.76 -11.16 -1.95
C ARG A 40 -1.74 -11.91 -0.62
N ILE A 41 -0.55 -12.33 -0.15
CA ILE A 41 -0.42 -13.01 1.15
C ILE A 41 -0.81 -12.06 2.28
N LEU A 42 -0.33 -10.82 2.27
CA LEU A 42 -0.71 -9.82 3.27
C LEU A 42 -2.22 -9.52 3.27
N GLU A 43 -2.79 -9.32 2.08
CA GLU A 43 -4.23 -9.07 1.90
C GLU A 43 -5.05 -10.21 2.50
N VAL A 44 -4.70 -11.47 2.17
CA VAL A 44 -5.37 -12.65 2.72
C VAL A 44 -5.22 -12.71 4.25
N LEU A 45 -4.04 -12.42 4.79
CA LEU A 45 -3.83 -12.41 6.24
C LEU A 45 -4.65 -11.34 6.96
N ILE A 46 -4.74 -10.13 6.38
CA ILE A 46 -5.54 -9.04 6.94
C ILE A 46 -7.02 -9.39 6.88
N VAL A 47 -7.50 -9.92 5.75
CA VAL A 47 -8.90 -10.35 5.59
C VAL A 47 -9.23 -11.48 6.56
N LEU A 48 -8.38 -12.50 6.67
CA LEU A 48 -8.58 -13.64 7.56
C LEU A 48 -8.63 -13.19 9.02
N THR A 49 -7.72 -12.30 9.41
CA THR A 49 -7.74 -11.64 10.73
C THR A 49 -9.05 -10.91 10.96
N ALA A 50 -9.44 -10.02 10.03
CA ALA A 50 -10.65 -9.22 10.16
C ALA A 50 -11.88 -10.12 10.30
N VAL A 51 -11.97 -11.17 9.49
CA VAL A 51 -13.04 -12.18 9.57
C VAL A 51 -13.02 -12.88 10.93
N GLY A 52 -11.86 -13.30 11.43
CA GLY A 52 -11.72 -13.94 12.75
C GLY A 52 -12.18 -13.01 13.89
N THR A 53 -11.76 -11.75 13.86
CA THR A 53 -12.16 -10.74 14.84
C THR A 53 -13.66 -10.45 14.78
N VAL A 54 -14.23 -10.27 13.58
CA VAL A 54 -15.67 -10.03 13.39
C VAL A 54 -16.48 -11.24 13.84
N TYR A 55 -16.05 -12.46 13.49
CA TYR A 55 -16.71 -13.69 13.91
C TYR A 55 -16.74 -13.85 15.43
N ALA A 56 -15.60 -13.60 16.09
CA ALA A 56 -15.51 -13.61 17.56
C ALA A 56 -16.41 -12.53 18.19
N ALA A 57 -16.45 -11.33 17.61
CA ALA A 57 -17.32 -10.25 18.09
C ALA A 57 -18.81 -10.58 17.96
N ILE A 58 -19.24 -11.11 16.80
CA ILE A 58 -20.63 -11.52 16.55
C ILE A 58 -21.07 -12.60 17.55
N ARG A 59 -20.22 -13.60 17.80
CA ARG A 59 -20.52 -14.69 18.74
C ARG A 59 -20.77 -14.16 20.15
N ASN A 60 -19.87 -13.30 20.65
CA ASN A 60 -20.00 -12.67 21.97
C ASN A 60 -21.23 -11.75 22.08
N ILE A 61 -21.56 -10.98 21.03
CA ILE A 61 -22.77 -10.13 21.01
C ILE A 61 -24.04 -10.96 21.11
N ARG A 62 -24.08 -12.10 20.40
CA ARG A 62 -25.23 -13.01 20.39
C ARG A 62 -25.44 -13.65 21.76
N ASP A 63 -24.38 -14.03 22.46
CA ASP A 63 -24.42 -14.57 23.82
C ASP A 63 -24.79 -13.50 24.87
N ALA A 64 -24.42 -12.23 24.64
CA ALA A 64 -24.79 -11.13 25.53
C ALA A 64 -26.27 -10.72 25.40
N THR A 65 -26.83 -10.79 24.18
CA THR A 65 -28.21 -10.38 23.89
C THR A 65 -29.25 -11.38 24.40
N SER A 66 -28.92 -12.68 24.42
CA SER A 66 -29.78 -13.73 25.00
C SER A 66 -29.94 -13.62 26.52
N ASN A 67 -29.11 -12.82 27.21
CA ASN A 67 -29.09 -12.66 28.66
C ASN A 67 -29.61 -11.29 29.17
N SER A 68 -30.46 -10.59 28.39
CA SER A 68 -31.16 -9.34 28.79
C SER A 68 -30.26 -8.29 29.47
N SER A 69 -29.08 -7.99 28.89
CA SER A 69 -28.00 -7.38 29.66
C SER A 69 -27.70 -5.91 29.36
N SER A 70 -27.85 -5.07 30.39
CA SER A 70 -27.11 -3.81 30.51
C SER A 70 -25.60 -4.06 30.44
N PHE A 71 -24.85 -3.13 29.85
CA PHE A 71 -23.37 -3.18 29.67
C PHE A 71 -22.86 -4.21 28.65
N LEU A 72 -23.46 -4.20 27.45
CA LEU A 72 -23.11 -5.08 26.33
C LEU A 72 -21.62 -4.98 25.91
N LEU A 73 -21.08 -3.76 25.84
CA LEU A 73 -19.65 -3.53 25.53
C LEU A 73 -18.71 -4.15 26.57
N LEU A 74 -18.99 -3.99 27.86
CA LEU A 74 -18.12 -4.55 28.91
C LEU A 74 -18.12 -6.08 28.82
N LYS A 75 -19.31 -6.69 28.70
CA LYS A 75 -19.43 -8.15 28.55
C LYS A 75 -18.73 -8.66 27.29
N LEU A 76 -18.83 -7.96 26.16
CA LEU A 76 -18.14 -8.32 24.92
C LEU A 76 -16.62 -8.42 25.13
N PHE A 77 -16.02 -7.49 25.87
CA PHE A 77 -14.58 -7.45 26.08
C PHE A 77 -14.07 -8.34 27.23
N THR A 78 -14.89 -8.64 28.24
CA THR A 78 -14.45 -9.33 29.47
C THR A 78 -15.01 -10.74 29.65
N THR A 79 -16.06 -11.13 28.92
CA THR A 79 -16.62 -12.49 29.03
C THR A 79 -15.67 -13.49 28.38
N ALA A 80 -15.09 -14.38 29.20
CA ALA A 80 -14.33 -15.54 28.75
C ALA A 80 -15.20 -16.80 28.83
N GLN A 81 -15.02 -17.74 27.90
CA GLN A 81 -15.70 -19.03 27.85
C GLN A 81 -14.64 -20.11 27.64
N ASP A 82 -14.28 -20.83 28.69
CA ASP A 82 -13.24 -21.86 28.68
C ASP A 82 -13.47 -22.86 27.53
N PRO A 83 -12.49 -23.10 26.62
CA PRO A 83 -11.07 -22.74 26.65
C PRO A 83 -10.68 -21.42 25.97
N LEU A 84 -11.64 -20.64 25.48
CA LEU A 84 -11.39 -19.42 24.73
C LEU A 84 -11.24 -18.20 25.67
N PRO A 85 -10.14 -17.43 25.55
CA PRO A 85 -9.96 -16.21 26.32
C PRO A 85 -11.02 -15.16 25.95
N ALA A 86 -11.24 -14.20 26.85
CA ALA A 86 -12.10 -13.06 26.56
C ALA A 86 -11.63 -12.32 25.29
N PHE A 87 -12.53 -11.62 24.61
CA PHE A 87 -12.21 -10.91 23.36
C PHE A 87 -10.98 -9.99 23.50
N ALA A 88 -10.86 -9.27 24.62
CA ALA A 88 -9.67 -8.46 24.92
C ALA A 88 -8.38 -9.30 25.00
N GLY A 89 -8.42 -10.47 25.62
CA GLY A 89 -7.28 -11.40 25.71
C GLY A 89 -6.90 -11.99 24.35
N PHE A 90 -7.89 -12.32 23.52
CA PHE A 90 -7.66 -12.77 22.15
C PHE A 90 -6.97 -11.69 21.30
N LEU A 91 -7.45 -10.44 21.35
CA LEU A 91 -6.81 -9.32 20.67
C LEU A 91 -5.40 -9.04 21.20
N GLY A 92 -5.19 -9.16 22.51
CA GLY A 92 -3.89 -9.00 23.15
C GLY A 92 -2.83 -9.99 22.65
N PHE A 93 -3.24 -11.17 22.17
CA PHE A 93 -2.35 -12.12 21.51
C PHE A 93 -2.24 -11.89 20.00
N LEU A 94 -3.36 -11.69 19.32
CA LEU A 94 -3.43 -11.66 17.86
C LEU A 94 -2.81 -10.38 17.27
N ILE A 95 -3.12 -9.21 17.85
CA ILE A 95 -2.69 -7.91 17.31
C ILE A 95 -1.15 -7.80 17.26
N PRO A 96 -0.40 -8.13 18.32
CA PRO A 96 1.07 -8.06 18.28
C PRO A 96 1.68 -8.98 17.23
N LEU A 97 1.16 -10.20 17.07
CA LEU A 97 1.67 -11.17 16.11
C LEU A 97 1.52 -10.66 14.67
N ILE A 98 0.37 -10.07 14.35
CA ILE A 98 0.11 -9.46 13.05
C ILE A 98 0.97 -8.22 12.84
N ALA A 99 1.07 -7.35 13.84
CA ALA A 99 1.88 -6.14 13.75
C ALA A 99 3.35 -6.46 13.39
N ILE A 100 3.92 -7.50 14.03
CA ILE A 100 5.28 -7.96 13.74
C ILE A 100 5.40 -8.52 12.31
N ALA A 101 4.47 -9.38 11.90
CA ALA A 101 4.47 -9.95 10.55
C ALA A 101 4.38 -8.87 9.46
N LEU A 102 3.48 -7.89 9.62
CA LEU A 102 3.34 -6.77 8.70
C LEU A 102 4.59 -5.88 8.68
N THR A 103 5.21 -5.64 9.83
CA THR A 103 6.42 -4.82 9.94
C THR A 103 7.60 -5.48 9.23
N PHE A 104 7.83 -6.78 9.48
CA PHE A 104 8.89 -7.50 8.78
C PHE A 104 8.64 -7.60 7.29
N ASP A 105 7.39 -7.79 6.88
CA ASP A 105 7.04 -7.76 5.47
C ASP A 105 7.43 -6.40 4.88
N ALA A 106 6.92 -5.28 5.41
CA ALA A 106 7.21 -3.93 4.93
C ALA A 106 8.72 -3.65 4.78
N ILE A 107 9.51 -4.01 5.79
CA ILE A 107 10.97 -3.88 5.75
C ILE A 107 11.57 -4.71 4.61
N ASN A 108 11.18 -5.98 4.49
CA ASN A 108 11.67 -6.86 3.44
C ASN A 108 11.27 -6.38 2.04
N ALA A 109 10.21 -5.58 1.89
CA ALA A 109 9.77 -5.08 0.57
C ALA A 109 10.75 -4.04 0.07
N GLU A 110 11.10 -3.15 0.98
CA GLU A 110 12.02 -2.06 0.74
C GLU A 110 13.41 -2.60 0.37
N PHE A 111 13.90 -3.59 1.13
CA PHE A 111 15.17 -4.25 0.82
C PHE A 111 15.13 -4.95 -0.55
N ASN A 112 14.05 -5.68 -0.87
CA ASN A 112 13.96 -6.40 -2.13
C ASN A 112 13.82 -5.46 -3.34
N ARG A 113 13.18 -4.30 -3.17
CA ARG A 113 13.02 -3.27 -4.22
C ARG A 113 14.23 -2.33 -4.32
N ARG A 114 15.15 -2.34 -3.33
CA ARG A 114 16.32 -1.46 -3.22
C ARG A 114 15.99 0.02 -3.41
N THR A 115 14.77 0.42 -3.06
CA THR A 115 14.24 1.77 -3.31
C THR A 115 15.00 2.81 -2.50
N MET A 116 15.36 2.53 -1.24
CA MET A 116 16.28 3.37 -0.45
C MET A 116 17.64 3.54 -1.12
N SER A 117 18.27 2.47 -1.61
CA SER A 117 19.58 2.56 -2.29
C SER A 117 19.48 3.39 -3.58
N ARG A 118 18.36 3.29 -4.31
CA ARG A 118 18.12 4.05 -5.53
C ARG A 118 17.88 5.54 -5.26
N VAL A 119 17.10 5.87 -4.23
CA VAL A 119 16.87 7.26 -3.78
C VAL A 119 18.16 7.90 -3.27
N LEU A 120 18.95 7.18 -2.49
CA LEU A 120 20.24 7.68 -1.97
C LEU A 120 21.29 7.85 -3.09
N ALA A 121 21.28 6.99 -4.10
CA ALA A 121 22.17 7.11 -5.25
C ALA A 121 21.79 8.27 -6.19
N GLN A 122 20.53 8.71 -6.17
CA GLN A 122 20.02 9.75 -7.06
C GLN A 122 20.56 11.16 -6.75
N HIS A 123 21.18 11.36 -5.59
CA HIS A 123 21.80 12.64 -5.23
C HIS A 123 22.95 13.06 -6.16
N ARG A 124 23.49 12.15 -7.00
CA ARG A 124 24.59 12.49 -7.92
C ARG A 124 24.24 12.30 -9.40
N VAL A 125 23.38 13.16 -9.96
CA VAL A 125 23.46 13.59 -11.38
C VAL A 125 22.94 15.03 -11.49
N PRO A 126 23.83 16.03 -11.64
CA PRO A 126 24.05 16.60 -12.97
C PRO A 126 25.53 16.92 -13.25
N LEU A 127 26.14 16.21 -14.20
CA LEU A 127 27.34 16.65 -14.91
C LEU A 127 27.00 16.74 -16.40
N ALA A 128 26.12 17.67 -16.75
CA ALA A 128 25.84 18.00 -18.14
C ALA A 128 25.34 19.44 -18.30
N VAL A 129 25.94 20.39 -17.57
CA VAL A 129 25.91 21.82 -17.94
C VAL A 129 27.33 22.34 -17.73
N ASN A 130 28.28 21.87 -18.55
CA ASN A 130 29.34 22.74 -19.07
C ASN A 130 30.06 22.15 -20.30
N GLN A 131 29.32 21.67 -21.30
CA GLN A 131 29.91 21.23 -22.58
C GLN A 131 29.95 22.35 -23.63
N VAL A 132 29.35 23.51 -23.36
CA VAL A 132 29.27 24.63 -24.32
C VAL A 132 30.46 25.60 -24.18
N GLU A 133 31.11 25.65 -23.02
CA GLU A 133 32.18 26.62 -22.74
C GLU A 133 33.56 26.19 -23.27
N TYR A 134 33.78 24.89 -23.50
CA TYR A 134 35.05 24.40 -24.06
C TYR A 134 35.25 24.76 -25.55
N HIS A 135 34.18 24.96 -26.31
CA HIS A 135 34.26 25.33 -27.73
C HIS A 135 34.47 26.84 -27.98
N LEU A 136 34.44 27.68 -26.94
CA LEU A 136 34.68 29.12 -27.05
C LEU A 136 36.11 29.54 -26.68
N LEU A 137 36.94 28.62 -26.20
CA LEU A 137 38.35 28.88 -25.84
C LEU A 137 39.35 28.40 -26.91
N GLU A 138 38.88 27.77 -28.00
CA GLU A 138 39.68 27.33 -29.16
C GLU A 138 39.43 28.19 -30.43
N ARG A 139 39.25 29.49 -30.26
CA ARG A 139 39.15 30.46 -31.37
C ARG A 139 40.16 31.58 -31.21
#